data_AF-A0A7W6CBT7-F1
#
_entry.id   AF-A0A7W6CBT7-F1
#
_cell.length_a   1.000
_cell.length_b   1.000
_cell.length_c   1.000
_cell.angle_alpha   90.00
_cell.angle_beta   90.00
_cell.angle_gamma   90.00
#
_symmetry.space_group_name_H-M   'P 1'
#
loop_
_entity.id
_entity.type
_entity.pdbx_description
1 polymer ?
#
loop_
_entity_poly.entity_id
_entity_poly.type
_entity_poly.pdbx_seq_one_letter_code
_entity_poly.pdbx_strand_id
1 'polypeptide(L)' 'MTAMHLEQVEKAVDLYVATTTASDSFEDLGFAIVDQSDAPELVLPARQLSGICLASATVMKLTRPPT' A
#
# COMPACT_ATOMS: atom_id res chain seq x y z
N MET A 1 20.07 -25.04 27.35
CA MET A 1 20.25 -24.19 26.15
C MET A 1 18.92 -24.16 25.43
N THR A 2 18.14 -23.11 25.64
CA THR A 2 16.76 -22.98 25.15
C THR A 2 16.82 -22.53 23.69
N ALA A 3 16.40 -23.39 22.76
CA ALA A 3 16.32 -23.05 21.35
C ALA A 3 15.23 -22.00 21.16
N MET A 4 15.60 -20.81 20.67
CA MET A 4 14.64 -19.80 20.21
C MET A 4 14.17 -20.22 18.82
N HIS A 5 13.04 -20.94 18.77
CA HIS A 5 12.36 -21.24 17.52
C HIS A 5 11.63 -19.96 17.09
N LEU A 6 12.18 -19.27 16.08
CA LEU A 6 11.50 -18.14 15.45
C LEU A 6 10.55 -18.72 14.39
N GLU A 7 9.28 -18.91 14.76
CA GLU A 7 8.23 -19.13 13.77
C GLU A 7 8.19 -17.89 12.85
N GLN A 8 8.62 -18.06 11.61
CA GLN A 8 8.44 -17.04 10.57
C GLN A 8 6.96 -16.97 10.24
N VAL A 9 6.25 -16.08 10.93
CA VAL A 9 4.94 -15.63 10.49
C VAL A 9 5.20 -14.71 9.29
N GLU A 10 5.05 -15.24 8.08
CA GLU A 10 4.89 -14.46 6.84
C GLU A 10 3.59 -13.65 6.98
N LYS A 11 3.62 -12.61 7.80
CA LYS A 11 2.47 -11.74 7.99
C LYS A 11 2.34 -10.99 6.68
N ALA A 12 1.35 -11.34 5.87
CA ALA A 12 1.00 -10.59 4.68
C ALA A 12 0.77 -9.13 5.09
N VAL A 13 1.67 -8.25 4.65
CA VAL A 13 1.55 -6.80 4.88
C VAL A 13 0.85 -6.24 3.65
N ASP A 14 -0.36 -5.72 3.84
CA ASP A 14 -1.01 -4.94 2.78
C ASP A 14 -0.29 -3.61 2.61
N LEU A 15 0.20 -3.35 1.39
CA LEU A 15 0.88 -2.11 1.02
C LEU A 15 -0.03 -1.29 0.10
N TYR A 16 -0.27 -0.03 0.48
CA TYR A 16 -1.09 0.91 -0.29
C TYR A 16 -0.27 2.12 -0.70
N VAL A 17 -0.58 2.69 -1.87
CA VAL A 17 -0.02 3.95 -2.36
C VAL A 17 -1.15 4.85 -2.87
N ALA A 18 -1.03 6.15 -2.60
CA ALA A 18 -1.88 7.17 -3.19
C ALA A 18 -1.04 8.01 -4.17
N THR A 19 -1.50 8.12 -5.42
CA THR A 19 -0.82 8.86 -6.49
C THR A 19 -1.82 9.64 -7.33
N THR A 20 -1.41 10.76 -7.92
CA THR A 20 -2.28 11.56 -8.82
C THR A 20 -1.98 11.33 -10.29
N THR A 21 -0.72 11.03 -10.63
CA THR A 21 -0.25 10.97 -12.03
C THR A 21 0.71 9.81 -12.32
N ALA A 22 1.09 9.02 -11.32
CA ALA A 22 2.09 7.96 -11.47
C ALA A 22 1.51 6.55 -11.37
N SER A 23 0.20 6.38 -11.59
CA SER A 23 -0.48 5.08 -11.48
C SER A 23 0.19 4.02 -12.37
N ASP A 24 0.47 4.37 -13.64
CA ASP A 24 1.10 3.44 -14.59
C ASP A 24 2.43 2.88 -14.07
N SER A 25 3.26 3.71 -13.42
CA SER A 25 4.53 3.27 -12.82
C SER A 25 4.37 2.25 -11.70
N PHE A 26 3.28 2.32 -10.94
CA PHE A 26 3.02 1.37 -9.84
C PHE A 26 2.37 0.09 -10.34
N GLU A 27 1.67 0.10 -11.48
CA GLU A 27 1.17 -1.12 -12.11
C GLU A 27 2.31 -2.05 -12.51
N ASP A 28 3.41 -1.50 -13.05
CA ASP A 28 4.64 -2.26 -13.33
C ASP A 28 5.26 -2.90 -12.07
N LEU A 29 5.02 -2.31 -10.89
CA LEU A 29 5.46 -2.83 -9.60
C LEU A 29 4.48 -3.83 -8.98
N GLY A 30 3.38 -4.15 -9.66
CA GLY A 30 2.37 -5.11 -9.20
C GLY A 30 1.26 -4.52 -8.32
N PHE A 31 1.13 -3.19 -8.31
CA PHE A 31 -0.01 -2.54 -7.68
C PHE A 31 -1.23 -2.57 -8.61
N ALA A 32 -2.41 -2.67 -8.01
CA ALA A 32 -3.68 -2.53 -8.71
C ALA A 32 -4.50 -1.41 -8.08
N ILE A 33 -5.27 -0.68 -8.89
CA ILE A 33 -6.20 0.33 -8.41
C ILE A 33 -7.26 -0.34 -7.53
N VAL A 34 -7.50 0.24 -6.35
CA VAL A 34 -8.55 -0.18 -5.42
C VAL A 34 -9.46 0.99 -5.08
N ASP A 35 -10.65 0.69 -4.60
CA ASP A 35 -11.53 1.73 -4.08
C ASP A 35 -10.88 2.42 -2.87
N GLN A 36 -11.05 3.74 -2.76
CA GLN A 36 -10.49 4.49 -1.63
C GLN A 36 -11.03 4.01 -0.27
N SER A 37 -12.22 3.40 -0.24
CA SER A 37 -12.83 2.83 0.96
C SER A 37 -12.21 1.49 1.38
N ASP A 38 -11.48 0.81 0.49
CA ASP A 38 -10.75 -0.43 0.80
C ASP A 38 -9.42 -0.13 1.53
N ALA A 39 -8.88 1.07 1.32
CA ALA A 39 -7.70 1.50 2.05
C ALA A 39 -8.04 1.79 3.52
N PRO A 40 -7.22 1.33 4.48
CA PRO A 40 -7.45 1.60 5.88
C PRO A 40 -7.49 3.11 6.13
N GLU A 41 -8.32 3.55 7.09
CA GLU A 41 -8.50 4.96 7.45
C GLU A 41 -7.18 5.68 7.79
N LEU A 42 -6.08 4.95 8.02
CA LEU A 42 -4.75 5.50 8.30
C LEU A 42 -4.01 6.03 7.06
N VAL A 43 -4.42 5.65 5.84
CA VAL A 43 -3.76 6.07 4.58
C VAL A 43 -4.23 7.47 4.15
N LEU A 44 -5.46 7.85 4.49
CA LEU A 44 -6.12 9.09 4.06
C LEU A 44 -5.71 10.36 4.88
N PRO A 45 -5.45 10.30 6.20
CA PRO A 45 -4.99 11.45 6.99
C PRO A 45 -3.47 11.42 7.24
N ALA A 46 -2.69 10.64 6.47
CA ALA A 46 -1.24 10.70 6.56
C ALA A 46 -0.77 12.11 6.19
N ARG A 47 -0.12 12.79 7.15
CA ARG A 47 0.34 14.19 7.12
C ARG A 47 1.26 14.54 5.92
N GLN A 48 1.66 13.56 5.11
CA GLN A 48 2.38 13.74 3.84
C GLN A 48 1.47 14.17 2.68
N LEU A 49 0.15 14.02 2.81
CA LEU A 49 -0.84 14.41 1.79
C LEU A 49 -1.27 15.88 1.83
N SER A 50 -0.69 16.71 2.72
CA SER A 50 -1.01 18.14 2.78
C SER A 50 -0.66 18.94 1.51
N GLY A 51 -0.12 18.29 0.47
CA GLY A 51 0.06 18.85 -0.88
C GLY A 51 -0.62 18.07 -2.01
N ILE A 52 -1.35 16.98 -1.71
CA ILE A 52 -2.09 16.19 -2.71
C ILE A 52 -3.58 16.45 -2.49
N CYS A 53 -4.27 16.87 -3.55
CA CYS A 53 -5.73 16.92 -3.53
C CYS A 53 -6.24 15.48 -3.44
N LEU A 54 -6.73 15.07 -2.26
CA LEU A 54 -7.25 13.71 -2.02
C LEU A 54 -8.35 13.31 -3.02
N ALA A 55 -9.15 14.28 -3.48
CA ALA A 55 -10.19 14.02 -4.49
C ALA A 55 -9.62 13.58 -5.85
N SER A 56 -8.36 13.92 -6.15
CA SER A 56 -7.67 13.53 -7.38
C SER A 56 -6.72 12.34 -7.20
N ALA A 57 -6.58 11.83 -5.98
CA ALA A 57 -5.68 10.72 -5.70
C ALA A 57 -6.31 9.39 -6.11
N THR A 58 -5.60 8.63 -6.93
CA THR A 58 -5.86 7.22 -7.18
C THR A 58 -5.18 6.41 -6.08
N VAL A 59 -5.93 5.49 -5.46
CA VAL A 59 -5.39 4.57 -4.45
C VAL A 59 -5.12 3.22 -5.09
N MET A 60 -3.96 2.66 -4.81
CA MET A 60 -3.54 1.37 -5.34
C MET A 60 -3.02 0.47 -4.23
N LYS A 61 -3.23 -0.84 -4.35
CA LYS A 61 -2.79 -1.88 -3.41
C LYS A 61 -1.81 -2.83 -4.10
N LEU A 62 -0.72 -3.19 -3.42
CA LEU A 62 0.19 -4.21 -3.91
C LEU A 62 -0.53 -5.57 -3.92
N THR A 63 -0.69 -6.17 -5.10
CA THR A 63 -1.41 -7.44 -5.27
C THR A 63 -0.48 -8.64 -5.48
N ARG A 64 0.79 -8.39 -5.75
CA ARG A 64 1.80 -9.43 -5.96
C ARG A 64 2.98 -9.23 -5.01
N PRO A 65 3.51 -10.30 -4.39
CA PRO A 65 4.79 -10.21 -3.72
C PRO A 65 5.87 -9.86 -4.77
N PRO A 66 6.83 -8.97 -4.45
CA PRO A 66 7.96 -8.72 -5.34
C PRO A 66 8.74 -10.03 -5.52
N THR A 67 8.87 -10.48 -6.76
CA THR A 67 9.71 -11.63 -7.16
C THR A 67 11.18 -11.39 -6.91
#